data_AF-A0A6J5WY26-F1
#
_entry.id   AF-A0A6J5WY26-F1
#
_cell.length_a   1.000
_cell.length_b   1.000
_cell.length_c   1.000
_cell.angle_alpha   90.00
_cell.angle_beta   90.00
_cell.angle_gamma   90.00
#
_symmetry.space_group_name_H-M   'P 1'
#
loop_
_entity.id
_entity.type
_entity.pdbx_description
1 polymer ?
#
loop_
_entity_poly.entity_id
_entity_poly.type
_entity_poly.pdbx_seq_one_letter_code
_entity_poly.pdbx_strand_id
1 'polypeptide(L)'
;MYCLPLALPAPLQVQAHNNSRFQSKPKPIRAMRAVVQRVASASVEVEGRTVSEIGPGLLVLVGLHESDSDSDADYICRKVLNMRLFPNESSGRGWDQNVMQRNYEVLLVSQFTLYGVLKGNKPDFHVAMPPQNAKPFYASLVDSFRKSYKPDAVKDGVFGAMMKVNLVNDGPVTMQIDSQSPKNSNDVIEEQS
;
A
#
# COMPACT_ATOMS: atom_id res chain seq x y z
N MET A 1 -12.68 81.18 23.01
CA MET A 1 -12.95 80.36 21.80
C MET A 1 -11.60 79.82 21.33
N TYR A 2 -11.17 78.68 21.85
CA TYR A 2 -9.96 77.98 21.39
C TYR A 2 -10.30 76.49 21.31
N CYS A 3 -10.29 75.98 20.09
CA CYS A 3 -10.58 74.61 19.73
C CYS A 3 -9.30 73.78 19.95
N LEU A 4 -9.33 72.81 20.86
CA LEU A 4 -8.23 71.85 21.06
C LEU A 4 -8.31 70.76 19.98
N PRO A 5 -7.22 70.43 19.28
CA PRO A 5 -7.24 69.39 18.26
C PRO A 5 -7.26 68.00 18.91
N LEU A 6 -8.18 67.14 18.46
CA LEU A 6 -8.17 65.72 18.79
C LEU A 6 -6.92 65.06 18.18
N ALA A 7 -6.07 64.48 19.03
CA ALA A 7 -5.00 63.60 18.60
C ALA A 7 -5.59 62.22 18.26
N LEU A 8 -5.44 61.79 17.00
CA LEU A 8 -5.73 60.42 16.57
C LEU A 8 -4.64 59.46 17.12
N PRO A 9 -5.00 58.27 17.64
CA PRO A 9 -4.01 57.29 18.05
C PRO A 9 -3.24 56.73 16.85
N ALA A 10 -1.94 56.55 17.01
CA ALA A 10 -1.05 55.98 16.01
C ALA A 10 -1.47 54.53 15.65
N PRO A 11 -1.28 54.10 14.38
CA PRO A 11 -1.62 52.73 13.98
C PRO A 11 -0.71 51.72 14.70
N LEU A 12 -1.31 50.68 15.28
CA LEU A 12 -0.60 49.52 15.80
C LEU A 12 0.23 48.87 14.68
N GLN A 13 1.55 48.82 14.86
CA GLN A 13 2.42 47.99 14.03
C GLN A 13 2.14 46.52 14.35
N VAL A 14 1.47 45.83 13.42
CA VAL A 14 1.37 44.36 13.45
C VAL A 14 2.74 43.80 13.11
N GLN A 15 3.47 43.31 14.13
CA GLN A 15 4.69 42.54 13.91
C GLN A 15 4.33 41.20 13.28
N ALA A 16 4.72 41.02 12.01
CA ALA A 16 4.59 39.75 11.30
C ALA A 16 5.34 38.66 12.08
N HIS A 17 4.60 37.81 12.78
CA HIS A 17 5.14 36.58 13.34
C HIS A 17 5.52 35.68 12.18
N ASN A 18 6.83 35.55 11.96
CA ASN A 18 7.42 34.70 10.96
C ASN A 18 7.21 33.23 11.38
N ASN A 19 6.03 32.70 11.06
CA ASN A 19 5.66 31.33 11.38
C ASN A 19 6.29 30.43 10.31
N SER A 20 7.58 30.10 10.48
CA SER A 20 8.25 29.07 9.67
C SER A 20 7.64 27.71 10.02
N ARG A 21 6.48 27.43 9.42
CA ARG A 21 5.97 26.06 9.32
C ARG A 21 7.05 25.25 8.63
N PHE A 22 7.73 24.40 9.41
CA PHE A 22 8.52 23.29 8.91
C PHE A 22 7.64 22.47 7.96
N GLN A 23 7.71 22.78 6.67
CA GLN A 23 7.24 21.86 5.63
C GLN A 23 8.28 20.76 5.56
N SER A 24 8.14 19.73 6.39
CA SER A 24 8.89 18.51 6.17
C SER A 24 8.49 17.98 4.80
N LYS A 25 9.42 18.01 3.85
CA LYS A 25 9.22 17.34 2.56
C LYS A 25 8.86 15.88 2.88
N PRO A 26 7.81 15.31 2.27
CA PRO A 26 7.47 13.91 2.50
C PRO A 26 8.72 13.06 2.21
N LYS A 27 9.14 12.27 3.21
CA LYS A 27 10.31 11.40 3.09
C LYS A 27 10.01 10.41 1.96
N PRO A 28 10.94 10.22 0.98
CA PRO A 28 10.72 9.25 -0.08
C PRO A 28 10.55 7.86 0.53
N ILE A 29 9.54 7.14 0.06
CA ILE A 29 9.29 5.75 0.46
C ILE A 29 10.42 4.90 -0.11
N ARG A 30 11.09 4.15 0.76
CA ARG A 30 12.24 3.28 0.43
C ARG A 30 11.92 1.82 0.77
N ALA A 31 10.75 1.36 0.38
CA ALA A 31 10.20 0.10 0.84
C ALA A 31 9.31 -0.53 -0.21
N MET A 32 9.22 -1.86 -0.18
CA MET A 32 8.19 -2.61 -0.88
C MET A 32 6.83 -2.12 -0.43
N ARG A 33 5.91 -1.95 -1.37
CA ARG A 33 4.58 -1.44 -1.09
C ARG A 33 3.52 -2.40 -1.57
N ALA A 34 2.49 -2.61 -0.76
CA ALA A 34 1.29 -3.30 -1.15
C ALA A 34 0.05 -2.44 -0.89
N VAL A 35 -0.86 -2.38 -1.88
CA VAL A 35 -2.25 -1.96 -1.68
C VAL A 35 -3.10 -3.21 -1.68
N VAL A 36 -3.68 -3.54 -0.53
CA VAL A 36 -4.49 -4.74 -0.31
C VAL A 36 -5.95 -4.35 -0.26
N GLN A 37 -6.75 -4.96 -1.10
CA GLN A 37 -8.18 -4.70 -1.19
C GLN A 37 -8.96 -5.97 -0.92
N ARG A 38 -9.94 -5.89 -0.02
CA ARG A 38 -10.87 -6.99 0.20
C ARG A 38 -11.87 -7.03 -0.95
N VAL A 39 -12.00 -8.17 -1.59
CA VAL A 39 -12.84 -8.33 -2.78
C VAL A 39 -13.82 -9.49 -2.62
N ALA A 40 -15.01 -9.32 -3.17
CA ALA A 40 -15.95 -10.41 -3.38
C ALA A 40 -15.56 -11.25 -4.61
N SER A 41 -14.91 -10.61 -5.59
CA SER A 41 -14.26 -11.26 -6.73
C SER A 41 -13.27 -10.28 -7.38
N ALA A 42 -12.26 -10.82 -8.05
CA ALA A 42 -11.35 -10.04 -8.89
C ALA A 42 -10.80 -10.88 -10.04
N SER A 43 -10.46 -10.25 -11.16
CA SER A 43 -9.89 -10.91 -12.32
C SER A 43 -8.92 -10.02 -13.10
N VAL A 44 -8.05 -10.66 -13.86
CA VAL A 44 -7.10 -10.02 -14.77
C VAL A 44 -7.44 -10.46 -16.19
N GLU A 45 -7.58 -9.48 -17.08
CA GLU A 45 -7.74 -9.68 -18.51
C GLU A 45 -6.52 -9.14 -19.26
N VAL A 46 -6.04 -9.90 -20.25
CA VAL A 46 -5.02 -9.47 -21.22
C VAL A 46 -5.60 -9.73 -22.61
N GLU A 47 -5.57 -8.71 -23.48
CA GLU A 47 -6.06 -8.82 -24.87
C GLU A 47 -7.47 -9.40 -25.01
N GLY A 48 -8.41 -9.01 -24.13
CA GLY A 48 -9.79 -9.50 -24.21
C GLY A 48 -10.04 -10.84 -23.52
N ARG A 49 -9.01 -11.49 -22.94
CA ARG A 49 -9.11 -12.82 -22.34
C ARG A 49 -8.77 -12.79 -20.86
N THR A 50 -9.63 -13.40 -20.04
CA THR A 50 -9.34 -13.63 -18.62
C THR A 50 -8.18 -14.60 -18.50
N VAL A 51 -7.10 -14.14 -17.88
CA VAL A 51 -5.88 -14.96 -17.63
C VAL A 51 -5.82 -15.46 -16.19
N SER A 52 -6.57 -14.83 -15.30
CA SER A 52 -6.54 -15.09 -13.87
C SER A 52 -7.81 -14.55 -13.21
N GLU A 53 -8.38 -15.29 -12.27
CA GLU A 53 -9.55 -14.87 -11.51
C GLU A 53 -9.57 -15.50 -10.12
N ILE A 54 -10.21 -14.78 -9.19
CA ILE A 54 -10.48 -15.22 -7.83
C ILE A 54 -11.93 -14.89 -7.44
N GLY A 55 -12.50 -15.72 -6.58
CA GLY A 55 -13.71 -15.44 -5.83
C GLY A 55 -13.43 -14.51 -4.62
N PRO A 56 -14.12 -14.73 -3.49
CA PRO A 56 -13.89 -13.93 -2.28
C PRO A 56 -12.44 -14.03 -1.81
N GLY A 57 -11.85 -12.88 -1.47
CA GLY A 57 -10.43 -12.84 -1.15
C GLY A 57 -9.81 -11.46 -1.11
N LEU A 58 -8.53 -11.41 -1.49
CA LEU A 58 -7.72 -10.20 -1.52
C LEU A 58 -7.16 -9.96 -2.93
N LEU A 59 -7.41 -8.77 -3.49
CA LEU A 59 -6.60 -8.24 -4.58
C LEU A 59 -5.44 -7.45 -3.98
N VAL A 60 -4.23 -7.74 -4.42
CA VAL A 60 -3.01 -7.11 -3.89
C VAL A 60 -2.22 -6.51 -5.04
N LEU A 61 -2.18 -5.18 -5.09
CA LEU A 61 -1.28 -4.45 -5.97
C LEU A 61 0.08 -4.34 -5.28
N VAL A 62 1.14 -4.89 -5.90
CA VAL A 62 2.48 -4.94 -5.31
C VAL A 62 3.45 -4.06 -6.09
N GLY A 63 4.02 -3.06 -5.43
CA GLY A 63 5.14 -2.27 -5.90
C GLY A 63 6.44 -2.81 -5.31
N LEU A 64 7.44 -3.00 -6.17
CA LEU A 64 8.82 -3.33 -5.80
C LEU A 64 9.69 -2.08 -5.92
N HIS A 65 10.37 -1.70 -4.85
CA HIS A 65 11.34 -0.62 -4.79
C HIS A 65 12.72 -1.12 -5.24
N GLU A 66 13.55 -0.25 -5.81
CA GLU A 66 14.89 -0.62 -6.33
C GLU A 66 15.84 -1.23 -5.29
N SER A 67 15.58 -0.97 -4.01
CA SER A 67 16.39 -1.45 -2.87
C SER A 67 15.73 -2.58 -2.08
N ASP A 68 14.63 -3.16 -2.58
CA ASP A 68 13.96 -4.25 -1.88
C ASP A 68 14.82 -5.51 -1.86
N SER A 69 14.70 -6.25 -0.76
CA SER A 69 15.36 -7.52 -0.49
C SER A 69 14.33 -8.63 -0.22
N ASP A 70 14.78 -9.88 -0.16
CA ASP A 70 13.91 -11.01 0.17
C ASP A 70 13.21 -10.82 1.55
N SER A 71 13.85 -10.14 2.50
CA SER A 71 13.24 -9.84 3.80
C SER A 71 12.02 -8.90 3.71
N ASP A 72 12.02 -7.99 2.73
CA ASP A 72 10.88 -7.12 2.45
C ASP A 72 9.72 -7.93 1.85
N ALA A 73 10.04 -8.86 0.95
CA ALA A 73 9.09 -9.79 0.34
C ALA A 73 8.42 -10.68 1.39
N ASP A 74 9.22 -11.28 2.27
CA ASP A 74 8.75 -12.14 3.36
C ASP A 74 7.85 -11.37 4.34
N TYR A 75 8.21 -10.13 4.66
CA TYR A 75 7.38 -9.26 5.49
C TYR A 75 6.01 -9.01 4.85
N ILE A 76 5.97 -8.61 3.58
CA ILE A 76 4.72 -8.34 2.86
C ILE A 76 3.88 -9.62 2.75
N CYS A 77 4.47 -10.74 2.36
CA CYS A 77 3.79 -12.05 2.30
C CYS A 77 3.11 -12.38 3.63
N ARG A 78 3.89 -12.36 4.72
CA ARG A 78 3.39 -12.66 6.06
C ARG A 78 2.29 -11.68 6.49
N LYS A 79 2.46 -10.37 6.27
CA LYS A 79 1.45 -9.38 6.66
C LYS A 79 0.17 -9.55 5.88
N VAL A 80 0.22 -9.68 4.56
CA VAL A 80 -0.96 -9.84 3.71
C VAL A 80 -1.75 -11.08 4.11
N LEU A 81 -1.09 -12.23 4.27
CA LEU A 81 -1.77 -13.49 4.60
C LEU A 81 -2.38 -13.49 6.02
N ASN A 82 -1.80 -12.76 6.97
CA ASN A 82 -2.23 -12.78 8.37
C ASN A 82 -3.11 -11.59 8.77
N MET A 83 -3.31 -10.59 7.91
CA MET A 83 -4.20 -9.46 8.21
C MET A 83 -5.64 -9.94 8.43
N ARG A 84 -6.24 -9.51 9.54
CA ARG A 84 -7.58 -9.92 9.98
C ARG A 84 -8.64 -9.00 9.36
N LEU A 85 -8.86 -9.12 8.05
CA LEU A 85 -9.75 -8.22 7.27
C LEU A 85 -11.18 -8.74 7.10
N PHE A 86 -11.46 -9.96 7.56
CA PHE A 86 -12.75 -10.60 7.37
C PHE A 86 -13.49 -10.72 8.71
N PRO A 87 -14.83 -10.60 8.70
CA PRO A 87 -15.62 -10.84 9.88
C PRO A 87 -15.58 -12.31 10.28
N ASN A 88 -15.84 -12.58 11.55
CA ASN A 88 -16.13 -13.90 12.06
C ASN A 88 -17.64 -14.02 12.23
N GLU A 89 -18.29 -14.84 11.40
CA GLU A 89 -19.75 -14.99 11.37
C GLU A 89 -20.28 -15.57 12.69
N SER A 90 -19.56 -16.48 13.32
CA SER A 90 -19.96 -17.12 14.58
C SER A 90 -19.88 -16.18 15.78
N SER A 91 -18.87 -15.30 15.84
CA SER A 91 -18.67 -14.36 16.96
C SER A 91 -19.19 -12.94 16.70
N GLY A 92 -19.55 -12.61 15.46
CA GLY A 92 -19.95 -11.27 15.02
C GLY A 92 -18.82 -10.23 14.98
N ARG A 93 -17.57 -10.58 15.30
CA ARG A 93 -16.44 -9.63 15.29
C ARG A 93 -16.03 -9.28 13.86
N GLY A 94 -15.96 -7.99 13.54
CA GLY A 94 -15.71 -7.49 12.17
C GLY A 94 -14.28 -7.60 11.63
N TRP A 95 -13.27 -7.55 12.50
CA TRP A 95 -11.84 -7.59 12.16
C TRP A 95 -11.15 -8.78 12.84
N ASP A 96 -11.47 -9.99 12.38
CA ASP A 96 -11.19 -11.19 13.18
C ASP A 96 -10.53 -12.33 12.42
N GLN A 97 -10.88 -12.53 11.15
CA GLN A 97 -10.36 -13.63 10.35
C GLN A 97 -9.46 -13.10 9.24
N ASN A 98 -8.38 -13.82 8.95
CA ASN A 98 -7.53 -13.55 7.80
C ASN A 98 -7.96 -14.38 6.58
N VAL A 99 -7.35 -14.12 5.42
CA VAL A 99 -7.70 -14.77 4.15
C VAL A 99 -7.57 -16.30 4.23
N MET A 100 -6.55 -16.79 4.95
CA MET A 100 -6.28 -18.20 5.08
C MET A 100 -7.33 -18.93 5.91
N GLN A 101 -7.75 -18.34 7.04
CA GLN A 101 -8.79 -18.88 7.91
C GLN A 101 -10.16 -18.97 7.24
N ARG A 102 -10.44 -18.05 6.31
CA ARG A 102 -11.66 -18.06 5.49
C ARG A 102 -11.59 -19.03 4.30
N ASN A 103 -10.43 -19.64 4.05
CA ASN A 103 -10.15 -20.41 2.84
C ASN A 103 -10.44 -19.62 1.55
N TYR A 104 -10.07 -18.35 1.56
CA TYR A 104 -10.27 -17.39 0.47
C TYR A 104 -9.01 -17.23 -0.38
N GLU A 105 -9.14 -16.57 -1.52
CA GLU A 105 -8.08 -16.49 -2.52
C GLU A 105 -7.30 -15.17 -2.47
N VAL A 106 -6.11 -15.16 -3.08
CA VAL A 106 -5.27 -13.97 -3.21
C VAL A 106 -4.88 -13.80 -4.67
N LEU A 107 -5.14 -12.62 -5.23
CA LEU A 107 -4.71 -12.24 -6.57
C LEU A 107 -3.62 -11.16 -6.47
N LEU A 108 -2.40 -11.52 -6.82
CA LEU A 108 -1.24 -10.62 -6.85
C LEU A 108 -1.13 -9.95 -8.23
N VAL A 109 -0.93 -8.64 -8.25
CA VAL A 109 -0.69 -7.88 -9.49
C VAL A 109 0.47 -6.91 -9.29
N SER A 110 1.50 -7.01 -10.14
CA SER A 110 2.63 -6.08 -10.13
C SER A 110 2.19 -4.65 -10.49
N GLN A 111 2.52 -3.67 -9.65
CA GLN A 111 2.07 -2.27 -9.78
C GLN A 111 3.17 -1.27 -9.42
N PHE A 112 4.09 -1.01 -10.34
CA PHE A 112 5.20 -0.06 -10.11
C PHE A 112 4.72 1.39 -9.87
N THR A 113 3.51 1.74 -10.32
CA THR A 113 2.97 3.10 -10.18
C THR A 113 2.64 3.47 -8.73
N LEU A 114 2.68 2.51 -7.79
CA LEU A 114 2.56 2.78 -6.36
C LEU A 114 3.68 3.69 -5.83
N TYR A 115 4.76 3.87 -6.60
CA TYR A 115 5.85 4.81 -6.35
C TYR A 115 5.71 6.15 -7.09
N GLY A 116 4.56 6.40 -7.72
CA GLY A 116 4.32 7.64 -8.46
C GLY A 116 4.46 8.87 -7.59
N VAL A 117 5.46 9.71 -7.89
CA VAL A 117 5.60 11.07 -7.35
C VAL A 117 5.26 12.06 -8.46
N LEU A 118 4.47 13.08 -8.16
CA LEU A 118 4.10 14.08 -9.16
C LEU A 118 5.15 15.21 -9.22
N LYS A 119 5.78 15.39 -10.39
CA LYS A 119 6.54 16.59 -10.75
C LYS A 119 5.62 17.50 -11.56
N GLY A 120 4.94 18.43 -10.88
CA GLY A 120 3.78 19.12 -11.44
C GLY A 120 2.62 18.13 -11.58
N ASN A 121 2.15 17.90 -12.82
CA ASN A 121 1.12 16.88 -13.12
C ASN A 121 1.69 15.60 -13.74
N LYS A 122 3.01 15.54 -13.99
CA LYS A 122 3.66 14.37 -14.59
C LYS A 122 4.07 13.39 -13.49
N PRO A 123 3.65 12.12 -13.56
CA PRO A 123 4.13 11.11 -12.63
C PRO A 123 5.57 10.71 -12.95
N ASP A 124 6.33 10.47 -11.89
CA ASP A 124 7.71 10.01 -11.89
C ASP A 124 7.80 8.76 -11.00
N PHE A 125 8.47 7.72 -11.50
CA PHE A 125 8.55 6.40 -10.88
C PHE A 125 9.99 5.96 -10.65
N HIS A 126 10.95 6.89 -10.57
CA HIS A 126 12.39 6.60 -10.55
C HIS A 126 12.84 5.63 -9.45
N VAL A 127 12.10 5.51 -8.34
CA VAL A 127 12.44 4.62 -7.22
C VAL A 127 11.91 3.19 -7.37
N ALA A 128 11.11 2.91 -8.41
CA ALA A 128 10.62 1.58 -8.69
C ALA A 128 11.75 0.68 -9.21
N MET A 129 11.73 -0.59 -8.82
CA MET A 129 12.69 -1.58 -9.31
C MET A 129 12.62 -1.71 -10.85
N PRO A 130 13.76 -1.68 -11.56
CA PRO A 130 13.78 -1.84 -13.01
C PRO A 130 13.18 -3.18 -13.47
N PRO A 131 12.49 -3.26 -14.63
CA PRO A 131 11.79 -4.47 -15.08
C PRO A 131 12.63 -5.74 -15.13
N GLN A 132 13.92 -5.62 -15.45
CA GLN A 132 14.87 -6.74 -15.55
C GLN A 132 15.06 -7.44 -14.20
N ASN A 133 15.09 -6.67 -13.11
CA ASN A 133 15.20 -7.20 -11.75
C ASN A 133 13.82 -7.49 -11.15
N ALA A 134 12.83 -6.64 -11.45
CA ALA A 134 11.48 -6.75 -10.90
C ALA A 134 10.75 -8.01 -11.35
N LYS A 135 10.96 -8.49 -12.59
CA LYS A 135 10.31 -9.71 -13.09
C LYS A 135 10.69 -10.97 -12.29
N PRO A 136 11.99 -11.34 -12.14
CA PRO A 136 12.36 -12.50 -11.32
C PRO A 136 12.05 -12.29 -9.84
N PHE A 137 12.19 -11.07 -9.32
CA PHE A 137 11.87 -10.77 -7.92
C PHE A 137 10.37 -10.96 -7.64
N TYR A 138 9.50 -10.44 -8.51
CA TYR A 138 8.05 -10.62 -8.40
C TYR A 138 7.65 -12.10 -8.47
N ALA A 139 8.27 -12.89 -9.36
CA ALA A 139 8.02 -14.32 -9.43
C ALA A 139 8.39 -15.03 -8.12
N SER A 140 9.54 -14.69 -7.53
CA SER A 140 9.95 -15.21 -6.21
C SER A 140 8.95 -14.85 -5.11
N LEU A 141 8.44 -13.61 -5.10
CA LEU A 141 7.41 -13.18 -4.17
C LEU A 141 6.12 -14.01 -4.30
N VAL A 142 5.62 -14.21 -5.53
CA VAL A 142 4.43 -15.04 -5.78
C VAL A 142 4.64 -16.47 -5.27
N ASP A 143 5.83 -17.04 -5.48
CA ASP A 143 6.17 -18.37 -4.97
C ASP A 143 6.23 -18.41 -3.43
N SER A 144 6.68 -17.34 -2.76
CA SER A 144 6.60 -17.24 -1.30
C SER A 144 5.15 -17.27 -0.81
N PHE A 145 4.23 -16.56 -1.46
CA PHE A 145 2.79 -16.65 -1.14
C PHE A 145 2.24 -18.06 -1.33
N ARG A 146 2.57 -18.72 -2.45
CA ARG A 146 2.13 -20.10 -2.74
C ARG A 146 2.63 -21.10 -1.69
N LYS A 147 3.88 -20.94 -1.23
CA LYS A 147 4.49 -21.78 -0.19
C LYS A 147 3.90 -21.54 1.20
N SER A 148 3.59 -20.28 1.53
CA SER A 148 3.07 -19.91 2.86
C SER A 148 1.58 -20.14 3.04
N TYR A 149 0.82 -20.42 1.97
CA TYR A 149 -0.62 -20.64 2.05
C TYR A 149 -1.09 -21.92 1.32
N LYS A 150 -1.72 -21.78 0.16
CA LYS A 150 -2.17 -22.88 -0.69
C LYS A 150 -1.86 -22.49 -2.13
N PRO A 151 -1.07 -23.28 -2.88
CA PRO A 151 -0.67 -22.92 -4.24
C PRO A 151 -1.86 -22.55 -5.14
N ASP A 152 -2.96 -23.31 -5.06
CA ASP A 152 -4.13 -23.10 -5.92
C ASP A 152 -4.94 -21.85 -5.55
N ALA A 153 -4.84 -21.37 -4.30
CA ALA A 153 -5.55 -20.18 -3.83
C ALA A 153 -4.78 -18.88 -4.09
N VAL A 154 -3.55 -18.96 -4.59
CA VAL A 154 -2.71 -17.80 -4.91
C VAL A 154 -2.59 -17.69 -6.43
N LYS A 155 -3.22 -16.65 -6.96
CA LYS A 155 -3.23 -16.29 -8.38
C LYS A 155 -2.37 -15.06 -8.61
N ASP A 156 -1.89 -14.89 -9.84
CA ASP A 156 -1.17 -13.71 -10.27
C ASP A 156 -1.67 -13.19 -11.63
N GLY A 157 -1.38 -11.92 -11.90
CA GLY A 157 -1.50 -11.33 -13.24
C GLY A 157 -0.32 -11.69 -14.15
N VAL A 158 -0.25 -11.05 -15.32
CA VAL A 158 0.86 -11.24 -16.26
C VAL A 158 1.83 -10.07 -16.13
N PHE A 159 2.99 -10.31 -15.52
CA PHE A 159 3.99 -9.26 -15.28
C PHE A 159 4.37 -8.53 -16.58
N GLY A 160 4.31 -7.21 -16.56
CA GLY A 160 4.69 -6.34 -17.68
C GLY A 160 3.67 -6.28 -18.84
N ALA A 161 2.56 -7.02 -18.76
CA ALA A 161 1.48 -6.90 -19.73
C ALA A 161 0.56 -5.71 -19.40
N MET A 162 -0.08 -5.15 -20.43
CA MET A 162 -1.19 -4.22 -20.25
C MET A 162 -2.43 -5.03 -19.82
N MET A 163 -2.73 -4.97 -18.52
CA MET A 163 -3.82 -5.71 -17.91
C MET A 163 -5.03 -4.81 -17.69
N LYS A 164 -6.23 -5.37 -17.84
CA LYS A 164 -7.43 -4.83 -17.19
C LYS A 164 -7.67 -5.65 -15.93
N VAL A 165 -7.68 -4.97 -14.79
CA VAL A 165 -7.97 -5.59 -13.49
C VAL A 165 -9.39 -5.24 -13.11
N ASN A 166 -10.28 -6.23 -13.13
CA ASN A 166 -11.65 -6.09 -12.67
C ASN A 166 -11.72 -6.49 -11.21
N LEU A 167 -12.46 -5.74 -10.39
CA LEU A 167 -12.70 -6.12 -9.01
C LEU A 167 -14.08 -5.66 -8.52
N VAL A 168 -14.63 -6.43 -7.60
CA VAL A 168 -15.78 -6.04 -6.78
C VAL A 168 -15.29 -5.89 -5.36
N ASN A 169 -15.00 -4.66 -4.94
CA ASN A 169 -14.59 -4.36 -3.57
C ASN A 169 -15.70 -4.76 -2.58
N ASP A 170 -15.32 -5.49 -1.53
CA ASP A 170 -16.20 -5.89 -0.44
C ASP A 170 -15.91 -5.00 0.77
N GLY A 171 -16.82 -4.08 1.09
CA GLY A 171 -16.73 -3.15 2.22
C GLY A 171 -17.06 -1.70 1.86
N PRO A 172 -16.19 -0.98 1.12
CA PRO A 172 -14.85 -1.39 0.69
C PRO A 172 -13.83 -1.35 1.84
N VAL A 173 -12.91 -2.32 1.87
CA VAL A 173 -11.74 -2.33 2.75
C VAL A 173 -10.48 -2.22 1.91
N THR A 174 -9.61 -1.26 2.21
CA THR A 174 -8.33 -1.06 1.52
C THR A 174 -7.24 -0.70 2.52
N MET A 175 -6.14 -1.46 2.48
CA MET A 175 -4.99 -1.30 3.37
C MET A 175 -3.74 -0.97 2.54
N GLN A 176 -2.89 -0.11 3.07
CA GLN A 176 -1.56 0.15 2.51
C GLN A 176 -0.51 -0.41 3.47
N ILE A 177 0.45 -1.15 2.95
CA ILE A 177 1.55 -1.74 3.71
C ILE A 177 2.84 -1.35 3.02
N ASP A 178 3.78 -0.81 3.80
CA ASP A 178 5.16 -0.60 3.39
C ASP A 178 6.06 -1.53 4.24
N SER A 179 7.01 -2.24 3.63
CA SER A 179 7.89 -3.20 4.34
C SER A 179 8.77 -2.53 5.40
N GLN A 180 9.18 -1.28 5.17
CA GLN A 180 9.94 -0.47 6.11
C GLN A 180 9.04 0.63 6.69
N SER A 181 8.36 0.33 7.80
CA SER A 181 7.59 1.32 8.56
C SER A 181 8.46 1.97 9.65
N PRO A 182 8.35 3.29 9.91
CA PRO A 182 9.15 4.01 10.92
C PRO A 182 9.04 3.54 12.38
N LYS A 183 8.29 2.46 12.69
CA LYS A 183 7.99 2.00 14.06
C LYS A 183 8.37 0.54 14.35
N ASN A 184 9.15 -0.15 13.51
CA ASN A 184 9.54 -1.54 13.77
C ASN A 184 10.67 -1.71 14.81
N SER A 185 10.93 -0.73 15.69
CA SER A 185 11.92 -0.85 16.77
C SER A 185 11.46 -1.73 17.95
N ASN A 186 10.20 -2.18 17.98
CA ASN A 186 9.66 -2.95 19.10
C ASN A 186 9.53 -4.46 18.82
N ASP A 187 9.64 -4.92 17.57
CA ASP A 187 9.51 -6.34 17.23
C ASP A 187 10.81 -7.15 17.50
N VAL A 188 11.90 -6.50 17.90
CA VAL A 188 13.19 -7.17 18.21
C VAL A 188 13.25 -7.66 19.67
N ILE A 189 12.33 -7.25 20.55
CA ILE A 189 12.41 -7.55 21.98
C ILE A 189 11.65 -8.84 22.37
N GLU A 190 10.67 -9.30 21.58
CA GLU A 190 9.85 -10.46 21.97
C GLU A 190 10.42 -11.84 21.57
N GLU A 191 11.50 -11.91 20.78
CA GLU A 191 12.17 -13.19 20.45
C GLU A 191 13.26 -13.61 21.46
N GLN A 192 13.42 -12.90 22.58
CA GLN A 192 14.32 -13.27 23.68
C GLN A 192 13.67 -13.24 25.07
N SER A 193 12.46 -13.80 25.19
CA SER A 193 11.81 -14.03 26.49
C SER A 193 11.37 -15.48 26.67
#